data_AF-A0A4Y9IVI6-F1
#
_entry.id   AF-A0A4Y9IVI6-F1
#
_cell.length_a   1.000
_cell.length_b   1.000
_cell.length_c   1.000
_cell.angle_alpha   90.00
_cell.angle_beta   90.00
_cell.angle_gamma   90.00
#
_symmetry.space_group_name_H-M   'P 1'
#
loop_
_entity.id
_entity.type
_entity.pdbx_description
1 polymer ?
#
loop_
_entity_poly.entity_id
_entity_poly.type
_entity_poly.pdbx_seq_one_letter_code
_entity_poly.pdbx_strand_id
1 'polypeptide(L)'
;MKKLTFLAIAMIALAIAPLSLGAANPNKILIAYFSWGGNTETVANYIANQTQGELFRIEPVVPYPSEYTPCTEVALEERDTNARPAIKDKVANWDDYDVIFIGCPVWWHEAPMIIHTFAESYDFAGKTVVPFCTYAATYRDETLAKIVEITPDAKHLEGFGARGSSTSGVTEWLNRIGMIPGNSGINDVAVDNNANITVYNTTGDVVYDGIKSEVSVPQKGIYIVRSENKTEKVVL
;
A
#
# COMPACT_ATOMS: atom_id res chain seq x y z
N MET A 1 74.95 -0.57 -33.90
CA MET A 1 74.52 -1.78 -33.16
C MET A 1 73.79 -1.36 -31.89
N LYS A 2 72.77 -2.15 -31.50
CA LYS A 2 71.81 -1.99 -30.38
C LYS A 2 70.55 -1.18 -30.72
N LYS A 3 69.54 -1.93 -31.19
CA LYS A 3 68.13 -1.56 -31.20
C LYS A 3 67.66 -1.47 -29.73
N LEU A 4 67.01 -0.36 -29.34
CA LEU A 4 66.36 -0.24 -28.04
C LEU A 4 64.86 -0.08 -28.28
N THR A 5 64.15 -1.19 -28.22
CA THR A 5 62.69 -1.28 -28.20
C THR A 5 62.19 -0.74 -26.87
N PHE A 6 61.46 0.39 -26.89
CA PHE A 6 60.68 0.85 -25.75
C PHE A 6 59.32 0.15 -25.78
N LEU A 7 59.07 -0.65 -24.74
CA LEU A 7 57.79 -1.29 -24.46
C LEU A 7 56.82 -0.20 -23.96
N ALA A 8 55.73 0.04 -24.68
CA ALA A 8 54.65 0.89 -24.19
C ALA A 8 53.81 0.09 -23.19
N ILE A 9 53.92 0.42 -21.90
CA ILE A 9 53.03 -0.08 -20.85
C ILE A 9 51.76 0.78 -20.92
N ALA A 10 50.69 0.22 -21.48
CA ALA A 10 49.36 0.82 -21.40
C ALA A 10 48.85 0.71 -19.96
N MET A 11 48.88 1.83 -19.21
CA MET A 11 48.10 1.94 -17.97
C MET A 11 46.62 1.98 -18.33
N ILE A 12 45.93 0.87 -18.09
CA ILE A 12 44.47 0.84 -18.05
C ILE A 12 44.06 1.54 -16.74
N ALA A 13 43.69 2.80 -16.83
CA ALA A 13 43.01 3.49 -15.74
C ALA A 13 41.60 2.88 -15.62
N LEU A 14 41.44 1.94 -14.68
CA LEU A 14 40.14 1.43 -14.30
C LEU A 14 39.41 2.57 -13.57
N ALA A 15 38.57 3.30 -14.30
CA ALA A 15 37.65 4.25 -13.69
C ALA A 15 36.65 3.45 -12.86
N ILE A 16 36.93 3.33 -11.56
CA ILE A 16 35.95 2.87 -10.58
C ILE A 16 34.95 4.02 -10.45
N ALA A 17 33.90 4.00 -11.29
CA ALA A 17 32.72 4.80 -11.00
C ALA A 17 32.24 4.38 -9.61
N PRO A 18 31.98 5.33 -8.68
CA PRO A 18 31.37 4.95 -7.42
C PRO A 18 30.05 4.27 -7.76
N LEU A 19 29.94 3.00 -7.36
CA LEU A 19 28.69 2.28 -7.38
C LEU A 19 27.79 3.07 -6.43
N SER A 20 26.93 3.92 -6.98
CA SER A 20 25.78 4.44 -6.26
C SER A 20 24.97 3.22 -5.88
N LEU A 21 25.20 2.70 -4.67
CA LEU A 21 24.20 1.91 -3.99
C LEU A 21 23.01 2.85 -3.94
N GLY A 22 22.05 2.64 -4.84
CA GLY A 22 20.79 3.35 -4.79
C GLY A 22 20.31 3.24 -3.35
N ALA A 23 20.28 4.37 -2.66
CA ALA A 23 19.38 4.50 -1.54
C ALA A 23 18.05 3.99 -2.10
N ALA A 24 17.49 2.92 -1.51
CA ALA A 24 16.19 2.43 -1.92
C ALA A 24 15.29 3.66 -1.94
N ASN A 25 14.90 4.11 -3.14
CA ASN A 25 13.94 5.19 -3.24
C ASN A 25 12.74 4.69 -2.44
N PRO A 26 12.19 5.49 -1.51
CA PRO A 26 10.98 5.09 -0.82
C PRO A 26 9.97 4.72 -1.89
N ASN A 27 9.42 3.50 -1.82
CA ASN A 27 8.51 2.97 -2.84
C ASN A 27 7.46 4.04 -3.16
N LYS A 28 7.40 4.51 -4.40
CA LYS A 28 6.45 5.57 -4.74
C LYS A 28 5.06 4.94 -4.89
N ILE A 29 4.10 5.48 -4.15
CA ILE A 29 2.75 4.92 -4.03
C ILE A 29 1.77 5.76 -4.86
N LEU A 30 1.02 5.09 -5.73
CA LEU A 30 -0.15 5.65 -6.41
C LEU A 30 -1.43 5.10 -5.80
N ILE A 31 -2.41 5.96 -5.55
CA ILE A 31 -3.78 5.60 -5.19
C ILE A 31 -4.70 5.96 -6.35
N ALA A 32 -4.85 5.02 -7.28
CA ALA A 32 -5.76 5.14 -8.40
C ALA A 32 -7.18 4.71 -7.98
N TYR A 33 -8.18 5.55 -8.18
CA TYR A 33 -9.55 5.20 -7.78
C TYR A 33 -10.63 5.76 -8.70
N PHE A 34 -11.70 5.00 -8.88
CA PHE A 34 -12.96 5.48 -9.45
C PHE A 34 -13.99 5.70 -8.34
N SER A 35 -14.73 6.80 -8.40
CA SER A 35 -15.85 7.07 -7.47
C SER A 35 -16.96 7.86 -8.13
N TRP A 36 -18.17 7.28 -8.14
CA TRP A 36 -19.39 7.97 -8.58
C TRP A 36 -20.04 8.74 -7.43
N GLY A 37 -20.34 8.08 -6.31
CA GLY A 37 -21.02 8.67 -5.15
C GLY A 37 -20.12 9.16 -4.01
N GLY A 38 -18.80 9.24 -4.22
CA GLY A 38 -17.84 9.79 -3.22
C GLY A 38 -17.38 8.83 -2.11
N ASN A 39 -17.99 7.65 -1.97
CA ASN A 39 -17.57 6.67 -0.95
C ASN A 39 -16.12 6.20 -1.16
N THR A 40 -15.80 5.70 -2.36
CA THR A 40 -14.44 5.25 -2.70
C THR A 40 -13.43 6.38 -2.60
N GLU A 41 -13.82 7.60 -2.99
CA GLU A 41 -12.97 8.79 -2.83
C GLU A 41 -12.61 9.06 -1.38
N THR A 42 -13.55 8.89 -0.45
CA THR A 42 -13.30 9.08 0.99
C THR A 42 -12.24 8.10 1.49
N VAL A 43 -12.35 6.82 1.10
CA VAL A 43 -11.40 5.78 1.47
C VAL A 43 -10.04 6.00 0.80
N ALA A 44 -10.02 6.38 -0.49
CA ALA A 44 -8.80 6.69 -1.22
C ALA A 44 -8.02 7.84 -0.59
N ASN A 45 -8.70 8.93 -0.24
CA ASN A 45 -8.08 10.06 0.47
C ASN A 45 -7.50 9.63 1.83
N TYR A 46 -8.20 8.77 2.55
CA TYR A 46 -7.70 8.24 3.83
C TYR A 46 -6.42 7.40 3.64
N ILE A 47 -6.39 6.51 2.63
CA ILE A 47 -5.20 5.72 2.28
C ILE A 47 -4.04 6.65 1.90
N ALA A 48 -4.28 7.62 1.02
CA ALA A 48 -3.25 8.57 0.59
C ALA A 48 -2.66 9.36 1.77
N ASN A 49 -3.50 9.83 2.70
CA ASN A 49 -3.06 10.52 3.90
C ASN A 49 -2.19 9.64 4.81
N GLN A 50 -2.51 8.35 4.94
CA GLN A 50 -1.72 7.43 5.77
C GLN A 50 -0.40 7.02 5.12
N THR A 51 -0.41 6.79 3.81
CA THR A 51 0.73 6.25 3.05
C THR A 51 1.63 7.33 2.44
N GLN A 52 1.18 8.58 2.43
CA GLN A 52 1.82 9.69 1.71
C GLN A 52 1.92 9.45 0.19
N GLY A 53 1.03 8.62 -0.37
CA GLY A 53 0.96 8.36 -1.81
C GLY A 53 0.18 9.41 -2.59
N GLU A 54 0.41 9.46 -3.91
CA GLU A 54 -0.27 10.38 -4.82
C GLU A 54 -1.66 9.83 -5.21
N LEU A 55 -2.66 10.71 -5.23
CA LEU A 55 -4.01 10.36 -5.69
C LEU A 55 -4.13 10.51 -7.20
N PHE A 56 -4.78 9.55 -7.83
CA PHE A 56 -5.23 9.65 -9.21
C PHE A 56 -6.70 9.24 -9.32
N ARG A 57 -7.57 10.20 -9.61
CA ARG A 57 -8.99 9.92 -9.87
C ARG A 57 -9.14 9.44 -11.30
N ILE A 58 -9.66 8.22 -11.46
CA ILE A 58 -10.02 7.64 -12.76
C ILE A 58 -11.35 8.26 -13.17
N GLU A 59 -11.30 9.26 -14.05
CA GLU A 59 -12.49 9.95 -14.58
C GLU A 59 -12.82 9.46 -16.00
N PRO A 60 -14.08 9.08 -16.29
CA PRO A 60 -14.48 8.78 -17.66
C PRO A 60 -14.54 10.06 -18.51
N VAL A 61 -14.24 9.94 -19.81
CA VAL A 61 -14.44 11.02 -20.79
C VAL A 61 -15.92 11.41 -20.88
N VAL A 62 -16.81 10.41 -20.85
CA VAL A 62 -18.26 10.60 -20.81
C VAL A 62 -18.72 10.34 -19.36
N PRO A 63 -19.15 11.37 -18.61
CA PRO A 63 -19.59 11.18 -17.24
C PRO A 63 -20.78 10.22 -17.14
N TYR A 64 -20.77 9.34 -16.15
CA TYR A 64 -21.95 8.56 -15.80
C TYR A 64 -23.10 9.49 -15.40
N PRO A 65 -24.37 9.13 -15.69
CA PRO A 65 -25.53 9.88 -15.24
C PRO A 65 -25.47 10.20 -13.73
N SER A 66 -25.97 11.37 -13.34
CA SER A 66 -25.99 11.79 -11.93
C SER A 66 -27.11 11.12 -11.12
N GLU A 67 -28.13 10.59 -11.79
CA GLU A 67 -29.22 9.85 -11.17
C GLU A 67 -28.86 8.37 -11.02
N TYR A 68 -29.28 7.76 -9.90
CA TYR A 68 -28.92 6.40 -9.55
C TYR A 68 -29.37 5.38 -10.60
N THR A 69 -30.67 5.34 -10.94
CA THR A 69 -31.20 4.33 -11.87
C THR A 69 -30.54 4.42 -13.25
N PRO A 70 -30.47 5.58 -13.92
CA PRO A 70 -29.78 5.69 -15.21
C PRO A 70 -28.29 5.33 -15.13
N CYS A 71 -27.60 5.69 -14.04
CA CYS A 71 -26.20 5.29 -13.84
C CYS A 71 -26.06 3.77 -13.76
N THR A 72 -26.95 3.11 -13.02
CA THR A 72 -26.90 1.65 -12.89
C THR A 72 -27.19 0.95 -14.21
N GLU A 73 -28.07 1.49 -15.05
CA GLU A 73 -28.36 0.92 -16.37
C GLU A 73 -27.15 1.01 -17.31
N VAL A 74 -26.47 2.15 -17.36
CA VAL A 74 -25.23 2.31 -18.14
C VAL A 74 -24.15 1.34 -17.64
N ALA A 75 -23.95 1.25 -16.33
CA ALA A 75 -22.96 0.33 -15.75
C ALA A 75 -23.29 -1.15 -16.03
N LEU A 76 -24.58 -1.50 -16.12
CA LEU A 76 -25.03 -2.85 -16.46
C LEU A 76 -24.70 -3.18 -17.91
N GLU A 77 -25.04 -2.27 -18.82
CA GLU A 77 -24.78 -2.42 -20.26
C GLU A 77 -23.28 -2.52 -20.53
N GLU A 78 -22.46 -1.68 -19.90
CA GLU A 78 -21.00 -1.74 -20.00
C GLU A 78 -20.47 -3.12 -19.59
N ARG A 79 -20.95 -3.66 -18.47
CA ARG A 79 -20.57 -5.00 -18.00
C ARG A 79 -20.97 -6.07 -19.01
N ASP A 80 -22.24 -6.09 -19.39
CA ASP A 80 -22.81 -7.14 -20.25
C ASP A 80 -22.20 -7.14 -21.65
N THR A 81 -21.72 -5.98 -22.12
CA THR A 81 -21.02 -5.82 -23.41
C THR A 81 -19.49 -5.89 -23.29
N ASN A 82 -18.94 -6.07 -22.08
CA ASN A 82 -17.50 -6.00 -21.80
C ASN A 82 -16.86 -4.71 -22.36
N ALA A 83 -17.52 -3.57 -22.15
CA ALA A 83 -17.08 -2.27 -22.66
C ALA A 83 -15.75 -1.81 -22.04
N ARG A 84 -15.11 -0.82 -22.67
CA ARG A 84 -13.91 -0.13 -22.15
C ARG A 84 -14.14 1.39 -22.15
N PRO A 85 -14.83 1.94 -21.14
CA PRO A 85 -15.10 3.37 -21.06
C PRO A 85 -13.80 4.17 -21.06
N ALA A 86 -13.68 5.12 -21.99
CA ALA A 86 -12.46 5.92 -22.14
C ALA A 86 -12.20 6.77 -20.89
N ILE A 87 -10.93 6.81 -20.46
CA ILE A 87 -10.48 7.60 -19.30
C ILE A 87 -9.93 8.95 -19.80
N LYS A 88 -10.29 10.03 -19.11
CA LYS A 88 -9.98 11.41 -19.48
C LYS A 88 -8.49 11.74 -19.40
N ASP A 89 -7.83 11.30 -18.33
CA ASP A 89 -6.45 11.63 -18.02
C ASP A 89 -5.57 10.36 -17.93
N LYS A 90 -4.26 10.55 -18.02
CA LYS A 90 -3.26 9.49 -17.80
C LYS A 90 -2.41 9.81 -16.58
N VAL A 91 -1.96 8.76 -15.90
CA VAL A 91 -0.98 8.87 -14.82
C VAL A 91 0.35 9.33 -15.44
N ALA A 92 0.83 10.50 -15.03
CA ALA A 92 2.14 10.97 -15.43
C ALA A 92 3.24 10.15 -14.73
N ASN A 93 4.31 9.84 -15.45
CA ASN A 93 5.48 9.10 -14.94
C ASN A 93 5.10 7.77 -14.29
N TRP A 94 4.29 6.95 -14.97
CA TRP A 94 3.83 5.65 -14.50
C TRP A 94 4.96 4.74 -13.97
N ASP A 95 6.13 4.81 -14.59
CA ASP A 95 7.29 3.99 -14.25
C ASP A 95 7.90 4.33 -12.89
N ASP A 96 7.63 5.53 -12.36
CA ASP A 96 8.13 5.94 -11.03
C ASP A 96 7.45 5.19 -9.88
N TYR A 97 6.27 4.60 -10.11
CA TYR A 97 5.47 3.98 -9.05
C TYR A 97 5.75 2.49 -8.91
N ASP A 98 6.05 2.07 -7.68
CA ASP A 98 6.29 0.67 -7.31
C ASP A 98 5.02 -0.01 -6.77
N VAL A 99 4.15 0.76 -6.12
CA VAL A 99 2.92 0.28 -5.49
C VAL A 99 1.72 1.05 -6.02
N ILE A 100 0.72 0.32 -6.52
CA ILE A 100 -0.49 0.86 -7.10
C ILE A 100 -1.69 0.34 -6.30
N PHE A 101 -2.33 1.21 -5.53
CA PHE A 101 -3.66 0.94 -5.02
C PHE A 101 -4.68 1.17 -6.13
N ILE A 102 -5.61 0.22 -6.32
CA ILE A 102 -6.70 0.33 -7.29
C ILE A 102 -8.03 0.24 -6.55
N GLY A 103 -8.80 1.33 -6.59
CA GLY A 103 -10.02 1.53 -5.83
C GLY A 103 -11.29 1.67 -6.66
N CYS A 104 -12.37 0.97 -6.31
CA CYS A 104 -13.66 1.17 -6.96
C CYS A 104 -14.88 0.88 -6.07
N PRO A 105 -16.08 1.40 -6.38
CA PRO A 105 -17.30 0.85 -5.83
C PRO A 105 -17.58 -0.54 -6.44
N VAL A 106 -18.28 -1.40 -5.71
CA VAL A 106 -18.84 -2.64 -6.26
C VAL A 106 -20.05 -2.31 -7.13
N TRP A 107 -19.97 -2.56 -8.43
CA TRP A 107 -21.07 -2.38 -9.37
C TRP A 107 -21.37 -3.71 -10.07
N TRP A 108 -22.65 -4.10 -10.08
CA TRP A 108 -23.08 -5.29 -10.82
C TRP A 108 -22.26 -6.55 -10.56
N HIS A 109 -21.88 -6.74 -9.29
CA HIS A 109 -21.18 -7.91 -8.75
C HIS A 109 -19.66 -7.93 -8.98
N GLU A 110 -19.08 -6.88 -9.57
CA GLU A 110 -17.63 -6.79 -9.81
C GLU A 110 -17.10 -5.34 -9.86
N ALA A 111 -15.86 -5.19 -10.34
CA ALA A 111 -15.23 -3.90 -10.59
C ALA A 111 -15.87 -3.22 -11.82
N PRO A 112 -16.18 -1.91 -11.77
CA PRO A 112 -16.69 -1.18 -12.93
C PRO A 112 -15.77 -1.27 -14.15
N MET A 113 -16.32 -1.29 -15.37
CA MET A 113 -15.54 -1.48 -16.60
C MET A 113 -14.47 -0.41 -16.87
N ILE A 114 -14.60 0.78 -16.28
CA ILE A 114 -13.54 1.80 -16.31
C ILE A 114 -12.25 1.33 -15.60
N ILE A 115 -12.35 0.44 -14.61
CA ILE A 115 -11.20 -0.17 -13.93
C ILE A 115 -10.50 -1.17 -14.86
N HIS A 116 -11.25 -1.90 -15.69
CA HIS A 116 -10.67 -2.74 -16.74
C HIS A 116 -9.88 -1.90 -17.73
N THR A 117 -10.46 -0.77 -18.16
CA THR A 117 -9.79 0.18 -19.05
C THR A 117 -8.50 0.72 -18.43
N PHE A 118 -8.52 1.06 -17.14
CA PHE A 118 -7.33 1.49 -16.42
C PHE A 118 -6.27 0.38 -16.37
N ALA A 119 -6.65 -0.84 -15.98
CA ALA A 119 -5.72 -1.96 -15.87
C ALA A 119 -5.07 -2.32 -17.22
N GLU A 120 -5.81 -2.21 -18.33
CA GLU A 120 -5.30 -2.47 -19.68
C GLU A 120 -4.47 -1.32 -20.26
N SER A 121 -4.51 -0.13 -19.65
CA SER A 121 -3.81 1.06 -20.13
C SER A 121 -2.34 1.14 -19.72
N TYR A 122 -1.88 0.25 -18.84
CA TYR A 122 -0.55 0.32 -18.24
C TYR A 122 0.10 -1.05 -18.10
N ASP A 123 1.45 -1.07 -18.11
CA ASP A 123 2.24 -2.26 -17.79
C ASP A 123 2.43 -2.37 -16.27
N PHE A 124 1.99 -3.49 -15.69
CA PHE A 124 2.09 -3.78 -14.27
C PHE A 124 3.28 -4.67 -13.89
N ALA A 125 4.10 -5.08 -14.87
CA ALA A 125 5.27 -5.92 -14.60
C ALA A 125 6.22 -5.26 -13.58
N GLY A 126 6.59 -6.02 -12.55
CA GLY A 126 7.46 -5.55 -11.48
C GLY A 126 6.79 -4.64 -10.43
N LYS A 127 5.52 -4.28 -10.62
CA LYS A 127 4.75 -3.46 -9.68
C LYS A 127 3.99 -4.31 -8.66
N THR A 128 3.57 -3.68 -7.58
CA THR A 128 2.70 -4.28 -6.56
C THR A 128 1.32 -3.63 -6.61
N VAL A 129 0.28 -4.41 -6.88
CA VAL A 129 -1.12 -3.96 -6.87
C VAL A 129 -1.76 -4.25 -5.52
N VAL A 130 -2.48 -3.27 -5.00
CA VAL A 130 -3.24 -3.36 -3.75
C VAL A 130 -4.71 -3.03 -4.03
N PRO A 131 -5.57 -4.04 -4.19
CA PRO A 131 -7.00 -3.82 -4.46
C PRO A 131 -7.71 -3.19 -3.27
N PHE A 132 -8.62 -2.26 -3.51
CA PHE A 132 -9.63 -1.90 -2.51
C PHE A 132 -10.99 -1.60 -3.14
N CYS A 133 -12.06 -1.83 -2.40
CA CYS A 133 -13.40 -1.55 -2.87
C CYS A 133 -14.30 -0.94 -1.80
N THR A 134 -15.33 -0.22 -2.23
CA THR A 134 -16.45 0.16 -1.36
C THR A 134 -17.71 -0.60 -1.76
N TYR A 135 -18.47 -1.07 -0.77
CA TYR A 135 -19.64 -1.92 -1.01
C TYR A 135 -20.76 -1.63 -0.02
N ALA A 136 -22.00 -1.97 -0.40
CA ALA A 136 -23.16 -1.82 0.46
C ALA A 136 -23.41 -3.06 1.34
N ALA A 137 -23.38 -4.25 0.72
CA ALA A 137 -23.71 -5.50 1.38
C ALA A 137 -22.90 -6.71 0.88
N THR A 138 -22.80 -6.93 -0.43
CA THR A 138 -22.24 -8.15 -1.04
C THR A 138 -21.20 -7.83 -2.12
N TYR A 139 -20.57 -8.88 -2.67
CA TYR A 139 -19.60 -8.84 -3.79
C TYR A 139 -18.29 -8.11 -3.51
N ARG A 140 -17.94 -7.99 -2.22
CA ARG A 140 -16.66 -7.43 -1.78
C ARG A 140 -15.50 -8.24 -2.36
N ASP A 141 -15.48 -9.54 -2.08
CA ASP A 141 -14.32 -10.39 -2.35
C ASP A 141 -14.16 -10.67 -3.85
N GLU A 142 -15.28 -10.82 -4.56
CA GLU A 142 -15.34 -10.97 -6.01
C GLU A 142 -14.78 -9.75 -6.73
N THR A 143 -15.10 -8.54 -6.25
CA THR A 143 -14.57 -7.29 -6.82
C THR A 143 -13.06 -7.16 -6.58
N LEU A 144 -12.60 -7.51 -5.37
CA LEU A 144 -11.15 -7.50 -5.07
C LEU A 144 -10.41 -8.53 -5.92
N ALA A 145 -10.97 -9.73 -6.06
CA ALA A 145 -10.43 -10.79 -6.91
C ALA A 145 -10.41 -10.38 -8.39
N LYS A 146 -11.43 -9.66 -8.87
CA LYS A 146 -11.47 -9.15 -10.24
C LYS A 146 -10.31 -8.21 -10.54
N ILE A 147 -9.97 -7.31 -9.61
CA ILE A 147 -8.80 -6.41 -9.77
C ILE A 147 -7.50 -7.21 -9.88
N VAL A 148 -7.36 -8.29 -9.10
CA VAL A 148 -6.20 -9.20 -9.19
C VAL A 148 -6.15 -9.88 -10.56
N GLU A 149 -7.29 -10.39 -11.04
CA GLU A 149 -7.40 -11.08 -12.32
C GLU A 149 -7.03 -10.20 -13.51
N ILE A 150 -7.45 -8.93 -13.52
CA ILE A 150 -7.18 -7.97 -14.60
C ILE A 150 -5.79 -7.31 -14.50
N THR A 151 -5.00 -7.64 -13.47
CA THR A 151 -3.60 -7.18 -13.32
C THR A 151 -2.63 -8.35 -13.13
N PRO A 152 -2.61 -9.35 -14.03
CA PRO A 152 -1.96 -10.64 -13.78
C PRO A 152 -0.43 -10.56 -13.67
N ASP A 153 0.20 -9.54 -14.27
CA ASP A 153 1.65 -9.35 -14.27
C ASP A 153 2.18 -8.65 -13.01
N ALA A 154 1.28 -8.14 -12.16
CA ALA A 154 1.64 -7.53 -10.88
C ALA A 154 1.90 -8.58 -9.80
N LYS A 155 2.64 -8.19 -8.76
CA LYS A 155 2.48 -8.82 -7.44
C LYS A 155 1.23 -8.26 -6.77
N HIS A 156 0.52 -9.05 -5.99
CA HIS A 156 -0.65 -8.56 -5.26
C HIS A 156 -0.44 -8.64 -3.75
N LEU A 157 -0.80 -7.57 -3.04
CA LEU A 157 -1.03 -7.63 -1.60
C LEU A 157 -2.51 -7.87 -1.32
N GLU A 158 -2.81 -8.21 -0.08
CA GLU A 158 -4.20 -8.39 0.36
C GLU A 158 -5.00 -7.11 0.16
N GLY A 159 -6.17 -7.23 -0.46
CA GLY A 159 -7.07 -6.11 -0.69
C GLY A 159 -8.00 -5.79 0.49
N PHE A 160 -8.63 -4.62 0.44
CA PHE A 160 -9.53 -4.14 1.50
C PHE A 160 -10.91 -3.78 0.99
N GLY A 161 -11.95 -4.14 1.74
CA GLY A 161 -13.31 -3.72 1.44
C GLY A 161 -13.85 -2.84 2.55
N ALA A 162 -14.26 -1.63 2.19
CA ALA A 162 -14.93 -0.69 3.08
C ALA A 162 -16.45 -0.72 2.86
N ARG A 163 -17.23 -0.79 3.93
CA ARG A 163 -18.69 -0.63 3.82
C ARG A 163 -19.03 0.86 3.71
N GLY A 164 -19.66 1.27 2.61
CA GLY A 164 -19.90 2.69 2.31
C GLY A 164 -18.59 3.50 2.27
N SER A 165 -18.57 4.66 2.93
CA SER A 165 -17.38 5.51 3.08
C SER A 165 -16.57 5.24 4.35
N SER A 166 -16.85 4.16 5.08
CA SER A 166 -16.17 3.85 6.35
C SER A 166 -14.67 3.65 6.15
N THR A 167 -13.86 4.32 6.95
CA THR A 167 -12.39 4.14 7.01
C THR A 167 -11.95 3.24 8.16
N SER A 168 -12.90 2.69 8.92
CA SER A 168 -12.60 1.75 10.01
C SER A 168 -11.88 0.51 9.46
N GLY A 169 -10.75 0.14 10.06
CA GLY A 169 -9.93 -1.00 9.65
C GLY A 169 -8.89 -0.69 8.59
N VAL A 170 -8.92 0.50 7.95
CA VAL A 170 -7.95 0.85 6.89
C VAL A 170 -6.54 0.94 7.47
N THR A 171 -6.35 1.57 8.62
CA THR A 171 -5.04 1.71 9.27
C THR A 171 -4.46 0.37 9.69
N GLU A 172 -5.28 -0.50 10.28
CA GLU A 172 -4.88 -1.85 10.68
C GLU A 172 -4.52 -2.71 9.48
N TRP A 173 -5.29 -2.58 8.39
CA TRP A 173 -4.98 -3.25 7.12
C TRP A 173 -3.67 -2.75 6.51
N LEU A 174 -3.49 -1.43 6.37
CA LEU A 174 -2.25 -0.85 5.82
C LEU A 174 -1.02 -1.26 6.63
N ASN A 175 -1.12 -1.31 7.95
CA ASN A 175 -0.07 -1.85 8.83
C ASN A 175 0.24 -3.31 8.50
N ARG A 176 -0.80 -4.14 8.37
CA ARG A 176 -0.69 -5.59 8.14
C ARG A 176 -0.09 -5.94 6.78
N ILE A 177 -0.37 -5.13 5.76
CA ILE A 177 0.24 -5.27 4.43
C ILE A 177 1.56 -4.50 4.28
N GLY A 178 2.07 -3.88 5.36
CA GLY A 178 3.37 -3.21 5.38
C GLY A 178 3.43 -1.88 4.63
N MET A 179 2.29 -1.25 4.36
CA MET A 179 2.20 0.02 3.62
C MET A 179 2.32 1.26 4.51
N ILE A 180 2.19 1.07 5.82
CA ILE A 180 2.55 2.08 6.82
C ILE A 180 3.37 1.42 7.94
N PRO A 181 4.19 2.18 8.67
CA PRO A 181 4.96 1.65 9.80
C PRO A 181 4.03 1.00 10.81
N GLY A 182 4.22 -0.31 11.01
CA GLY A 182 3.48 -1.14 11.95
C GLY A 182 3.36 -0.52 13.33
N ASN A 183 2.17 -0.02 13.69
CA ASN A 183 1.79 0.14 15.10
C ASN A 183 1.19 -1.20 15.59
N SER A 184 1.95 -2.29 15.51
CA SER A 184 1.50 -3.64 15.93
C SER A 184 1.47 -3.81 17.45
N GLY A 185 1.07 -2.77 18.17
CA GLY A 185 1.36 -2.55 19.57
C GLY A 185 0.16 -2.39 20.46
N ILE A 186 0.15 -3.15 21.55
CA ILE A 186 -0.55 -2.71 22.76
C ILE A 186 0.19 -1.44 23.22
N ASN A 187 -0.48 -0.28 23.11
CA ASN A 187 0.09 1.04 23.40
C ASN A 187 0.20 1.34 24.91
N ASP A 188 -0.44 0.55 25.76
CA ASP A 188 -0.34 0.72 27.21
C ASP A 188 -0.61 -0.57 27.96
N VAL A 189 0.10 -0.72 29.06
CA VAL A 189 -0.02 -1.80 30.02
C VAL A 189 -0.67 -1.20 31.27
N ALA A 190 -1.84 -1.71 31.64
CA ALA A 190 -2.49 -1.44 32.93
C ALA A 190 -1.71 -2.08 34.10
N VAL A 191 -0.48 -1.62 34.31
CA VAL A 191 0.34 -1.87 35.50
C VAL A 191 0.70 -0.49 36.05
N ASP A 192 0.70 -0.39 37.38
CA ASP A 192 1.07 0.82 38.11
C ASP A 192 2.43 1.36 37.61
N ASN A 193 2.51 2.68 37.46
CA ASN A 193 3.73 3.37 37.01
C ASN A 193 4.89 3.19 38.00
N ASN A 194 4.61 2.79 39.24
CA ASN A 194 5.61 2.50 40.26
C ASN A 194 5.94 1.01 40.41
N ALA A 195 5.41 0.14 39.56
CA ALA A 195 5.72 -1.29 39.62
C ALA A 195 7.11 -1.61 39.03
N ASN A 196 7.76 -2.61 39.62
CA ASN A 196 8.94 -3.24 39.00
C ASN A 196 8.50 -4.09 37.81
N ILE A 197 9.17 -3.88 36.68
CA ILE A 197 8.95 -4.61 35.44
C ILE A 197 10.29 -5.07 34.85
N THR A 198 10.25 -6.22 34.19
CA THR A 198 11.34 -6.67 33.32
C THR A 198 10.85 -6.66 31.87
N VAL A 199 11.65 -6.09 30.98
CA VAL A 199 11.35 -5.96 29.55
C VAL A 199 12.31 -6.85 28.77
N TYR A 200 11.76 -7.67 27.89
CA TYR A 200 12.50 -8.57 27.00
C TYR A 200 12.30 -8.15 25.55
N ASN A 201 13.33 -8.26 24.71
CA ASN A 201 13.16 -8.19 23.26
C ASN A 201 12.53 -9.49 22.70
N THR A 202 12.29 -9.55 21.40
CA THR A 202 11.69 -10.72 20.74
C THR A 202 12.61 -11.94 20.67
N THR A 203 13.92 -11.78 20.92
CA THR A 203 14.89 -12.89 21.03
C THR A 203 14.98 -13.45 22.45
N GLY A 204 14.29 -12.83 23.42
CA GLY A 204 14.23 -13.26 24.82
C GLY A 204 15.31 -12.62 25.71
N ASP A 205 16.08 -11.66 25.20
CA ASP A 205 17.09 -10.94 25.98
C ASP A 205 16.43 -9.85 26.82
N VAL A 206 16.90 -9.69 28.06
CA VAL A 206 16.47 -8.59 28.93
C VAL A 206 17.07 -7.28 28.43
N VAL A 207 16.20 -6.32 28.13
CA VAL A 207 16.60 -4.97 27.68
C VAL A 207 16.36 -3.89 28.73
N TYR A 208 15.54 -4.16 29.74
CA TYR A 208 15.31 -3.29 30.88
C TYR A 208 14.81 -4.10 32.09
N ASP A 209 15.20 -3.69 33.29
CA ASP A 209 14.70 -4.24 34.55
C ASP A 209 14.68 -3.13 35.60
N GLY A 210 13.49 -2.73 36.07
CA GLY A 210 13.34 -1.57 36.95
C GLY A 210 11.91 -1.01 37.04
N ILE A 211 11.75 0.22 37.53
CA ILE A 211 10.45 0.85 37.75
C ILE A 211 9.85 1.32 36.41
N LYS A 212 8.56 1.07 36.15
CA LYS A 212 7.90 1.41 34.87
C LYS A 212 8.05 2.88 34.47
N SER A 213 7.96 3.82 35.42
CA SER A 213 8.08 5.27 35.15
C SER A 213 9.49 5.72 34.73
N GLU A 214 10.51 4.87 34.89
CA GLU A 214 11.90 5.16 34.57
C GLU A 214 12.37 4.47 33.28
N VAL A 215 11.48 3.75 32.59
CA VAL A 215 11.78 3.04 31.35
C VAL A 215 12.19 4.04 30.27
N SER A 216 13.46 4.00 29.88
CA SER A 216 13.97 4.65 28.68
C SER A 216 14.44 3.57 27.71
N VAL A 217 13.59 3.20 26.76
CA VAL A 217 13.99 2.29 25.68
C VAL A 217 14.57 3.10 24.53
N PRO A 218 15.79 2.77 24.07
CA PRO A 218 16.48 3.52 23.03
C PRO A 218 15.97 3.25 21.61
N GLN A 219 15.08 2.27 21.40
CA GLN A 219 14.64 1.84 20.07
C GLN A 219 13.15 1.45 20.06
N LYS A 220 12.42 1.85 19.01
CA LYS A 220 11.03 1.43 18.79
C LYS A 220 10.98 -0.06 18.46
N GLY A 221 10.07 -0.81 19.05
CA GLY A 221 10.03 -2.27 18.87
C GLY A 221 8.99 -3.02 19.70
N ILE A 222 8.88 -4.32 19.46
CA ILE A 222 8.05 -5.25 20.22
C ILE A 222 8.84 -5.80 21.41
N TYR A 223 8.25 -5.71 22.59
CA TYR A 223 8.82 -6.20 23.84
C TYR A 223 7.83 -7.09 24.60
N ILE A 224 8.35 -7.98 25.43
CA ILE A 224 7.56 -8.68 26.46
C ILE A 224 7.84 -7.98 27.78
N VAL A 225 6.80 -7.54 28.48
CA VAL A 225 6.89 -6.93 29.80
C VAL A 225 6.35 -7.91 30.82
N ARG A 226 7.14 -8.20 31.86
CA ARG A 226 6.76 -9.05 32.98
C ARG A 226 6.71 -8.23 34.25
N SER A 227 5.60 -8.34 34.99
CA SER A 227 5.42 -7.85 36.35
C SER A 227 5.07 -9.02 37.28
N GLU A 228 4.91 -8.75 38.59
CA GLU A 228 4.69 -9.80 39.61
C GLU A 228 3.56 -10.78 39.26
N ASN A 229 2.47 -10.28 38.68
CA ASN A 229 1.26 -11.08 38.41
C ASN A 229 0.85 -11.15 36.94
N LYS A 230 1.66 -10.61 36.02
CA LYS A 230 1.28 -10.47 34.61
C LYS A 230 2.47 -10.55 33.67
N THR A 231 2.26 -11.12 32.50
CA THR A 231 3.21 -11.09 31.38
C THR A 231 2.45 -10.72 30.13
N GLU A 232 2.93 -9.72 29.39
CA GLU A 232 2.24 -9.20 28.23
C GLU A 232 3.19 -8.62 27.19
N LYS A 233 2.67 -8.44 25.97
CA LYS A 233 3.42 -7.96 24.82
C LYS A 233 3.14 -6.46 24.65
N VAL A 234 4.17 -5.64 24.57
CA VAL A 234 4.12 -4.17 24.49
C VAL A 234 4.89 -3.69 23.28
N VAL A 235 4.50 -2.58 22.68
CA VAL A 235 5.31 -1.91 21.65
C VAL A 235 5.57 -0.49 22.09
N LEU A 236 6.83 -0.08 21.97
CA LEU A 236 7.32 1.25 22.31
C LEU A 236 7.75 1.98 21.04
#